data_AF-A0A0C2GVZ8-F1
#
_entry.id   AF-A0A0C2GVZ8-F1
#
_cell.length_a   1.000
_cell.length_b   1.000
_cell.length_c   1.000
_cell.angle_alpha   90.00
_cell.angle_beta   90.00
_cell.angle_gamma   90.00
#
_symmetry.space_group_name_H-M   'P 1'
#
loop_
_entity.id
_entity.type
_entity.pdbx_description
1 polymer ?
#
loop_
_entity_poly.entity_id
_entity_poly.type
_entity_poly.pdbx_seq_one_letter_code
_entity_poly.pdbx_strand_id
1 'polypeptide(L)' 'MAHALGQHRYDISFVPKENADHTITIRFNNEPVPGSPFTCQLVSAAQASASGPGLERVPVDELTEIKIQTNGLLDFFWIF' A
#
# COMPACT_ATOMS: atom_id res chain seq x y z
N MET A 1 -6.90 12.49 0.96
CA MET A 1 -8.08 12.91 1.73
C MET A 1 -7.99 12.28 3.11
N ALA A 2 -8.33 13.03 4.14
CA ALA A 2 -8.41 12.51 5.50
C ALA A 2 -9.89 12.39 5.89
N HIS A 3 -10.27 11.25 6.42
CA HIS A 3 -11.61 10.95 6.91
C HIS A 3 -11.55 10.71 8.42
N ALA A 4 -12.36 11.44 9.19
CA ALA A 4 -12.42 11.27 10.64
C ALA A 4 -13.30 10.06 10.98
N LEU A 5 -12.73 9.09 11.70
CA LEU A 5 -13.45 7.88 12.14
C LEU A 5 -14.05 8.03 13.55
N GLY A 6 -13.83 9.17 14.21
CA GLY A 6 -14.17 9.41 15.61
C GLY A 6 -13.12 8.87 16.58
N GLN A 7 -13.24 9.22 17.87
CA GLN A 7 -12.32 8.79 18.93
C GLN A 7 -10.84 9.05 18.63
N HIS A 8 -10.52 10.23 18.07
CA HIS A 8 -9.16 10.62 17.67
C HIS A 8 -8.50 9.76 16.58
N ARG A 9 -9.26 8.94 15.85
CA ARG A 9 -8.77 8.15 14.71
C ARG A 9 -9.11 8.79 13.38
N TYR A 10 -8.17 8.69 12.45
CA TYR A 10 -8.28 9.25 11.11
C TYR A 10 -7.83 8.22 10.08
N ASP A 11 -8.63 8.04 9.03
CA ASP A 11 -8.24 7.30 7.83
C ASP A 11 -7.70 8.30 6.81
N ILE A 12 -6.48 8.06 6.30
CA ILE A 12 -5.81 8.96 5.37
C ILE A 12 -5.48 8.17 4.11
N SER A 13 -6.13 8.54 3.00
CA SER A 13 -5.87 7.97 1.69
C SER A 13 -5.27 9.02 0.77
N PHE A 14 -4.29 8.65 -0.05
CA PHE A 14 -3.76 9.52 -1.09
C PHE A 14 -3.68 8.75 -2.41
N VAL A 15 -3.85 9.46 -3.52
CA VAL A 15 -3.64 8.91 -4.86
C VAL A 15 -2.45 9.67 -5.45
N PRO A 16 -1.30 9.00 -5.68
CA PRO A 16 -0.14 9.65 -6.28
C PRO A 16 -0.49 10.13 -7.70
N LYS A 17 -0.03 11.32 -8.06
CA LYS A 17 -0.23 11.90 -9.40
C LYS A 17 1.01 11.79 -10.30
N GLU A 18 2.17 11.56 -9.68
CA GLU A 18 3.45 11.45 -10.34
C GLU A 18 4.05 10.08 -10.10
N ASN A 19 4.83 9.58 -11.05
CA ASN A 19 5.58 8.33 -10.90
C ASN A 19 6.92 8.61 -10.21
N ALA A 20 6.88 9.00 -8.94
CA ALA A 20 8.05 9.24 -8.10
C ALA A 20 7.81 8.71 -6.67
N ASP A 21 8.87 8.64 -5.86
CA ASP A 21 8.73 8.39 -4.43
C ASP A 21 8.05 9.59 -3.75
N HIS A 22 7.16 9.31 -2.80
CA HIS A 22 6.41 10.34 -2.09
C HIS A 22 6.75 10.33 -0.61
N THR A 23 6.99 11.51 -0.05
CA THR A 23 7.18 11.70 1.39
C THR A 23 5.91 12.28 2.00
N ILE A 24 5.32 11.55 2.95
CA ILE A 24 4.08 11.91 3.62
C ILE A 24 4.42 12.40 5.02
N THR A 25 4.16 13.68 5.29
CA THR A 25 4.38 14.29 6.60
C THR A 25 3.05 14.44 7.34
N ILE A 26 2.96 13.89 8.55
CA ILE A 26 1.78 14.01 9.41
C ILE A 26 2.19 14.72 10.70
N ARG A 27 1.43 15.75 11.08
CA ARG A 27 1.67 16.54 12.30
C ARG A 27 0.40 16.67 13.13
N PHE A 28 0.56 16.67 14.44
CA PHE A 28 -0.45 17.03 15.42
C PHE A 28 0.06 18.21 16.26
N ASN A 29 -0.74 19.29 16.38
CA ASN A 29 -0.30 20.52 17.04
C ASN A 29 1.05 21.08 16.52
N ASN A 30 1.27 20.96 15.21
CA ASN A 30 2.52 21.35 14.54
C ASN A 30 3.76 20.50 14.90
N GLU A 31 3.60 19.44 15.71
CA GLU A 31 4.64 18.46 16.00
C GLU A 31 4.45 17.19 15.15
N PRO A 32 5.52 16.54 14.65
CA PRO A 32 5.41 15.31 13.90
C PRO A 32 4.91 14.16 14.78
N VAL A 33 3.97 13.38 14.27
CA VAL A 33 3.54 12.14 14.94
C VAL A 33 4.64 11.08 14.85
N PRO A 34 4.68 10.08 15.75
CA PRO A 34 5.62 8.97 15.64
C PRO A 34 5.53 8.29 14.26
N GLY A 35 6.70 8.01 13.66
CA GLY A 35 6.78 7.42 12.32
C GLY A 35 6.72 8.42 11.16
N SER A 36 6.31 9.67 11.39
CA SER A 36 6.40 10.71 10.38
C SER A 36 7.86 11.22 10.25
N PRO A 37 8.37 11.46 9.02
CA PRO A 37 7.69 11.25 7.75
C PRO A 37 7.66 9.79 7.31
N PHE A 38 6.56 9.42 6.64
CA PHE A 38 6.41 8.11 6.00
C PHE A 38 6.86 8.20 4.54
N THR A 39 7.61 7.21 4.07
CA THR A 39 8.05 7.14 2.67
C THR A 39 7.20 6.12 1.92
N CYS A 40 6.48 6.58 0.91
CA CYS A 40 5.85 5.71 -0.07
C CYS A 40 6.77 5.58 -1.28
N GLN A 41 7.41 4.41 -1.40
CA GLN A 41 8.27 4.12 -2.54
C GLN A 41 7.44 3.68 -3.74
N LEU A 42 7.72 4.28 -4.89
CA LEU A 42 7.16 3.78 -6.14
C LEU A 42 7.96 2.55 -6.57
N VAL A 43 7.28 1.41 -6.59
CA VAL A 43 7.85 0.18 -7.15
C VAL A 43 7.37 0.01 -8.59
N SER A 44 8.33 -0.22 -9.49
CA SER A 44 8.03 -0.43 -10.90
C SER A 44 7.17 -1.68 -11.07
N ALA A 45 6.15 -1.62 -11.94
CA ALA A 45 5.36 -2.80 -12.29
C ALA A 45 6.23 -3.94 -12.86
N ALA A 46 7.39 -3.62 -13.45
CA ALA A 46 8.35 -4.62 -13.92
C ALA A 46 9.03 -5.40 -12.77
N GLN A 47 8.93 -4.91 -11.54
CA GLN A 47 9.44 -5.57 -10.33
C GLN A 47 8.34 -6.35 -9.58
N ALA A 48 7.10 -6.31 -10.08
CA ALA A 48 6.04 -7.19 -9.62
C ALA A 48 6.11 -8.50 -10.42
N SER A 49 6.03 -9.63 -9.73
CA SER A 49 5.91 -10.94 -10.35
C SER A 49 4.61 -11.61 -9.91
N ALA A 50 4.03 -12.38 -10.81
CA ALA A 50 2.91 -13.25 -10.50
C ALA A 50 3.36 -14.70 -10.72
N SER A 51 2.92 -15.60 -9.84
CA SER A 51 3.22 -17.02 -9.93
C SER A 51 2.03 -17.84 -9.46
N GLY A 52 2.02 -19.13 -9.80
CA GLY A 52 1.00 -20.07 -9.32
C GLY A 52 0.26 -20.78 -10.46
N PRO A 53 -0.39 -21.90 -10.15
CA PRO A 53 -1.09 -22.72 -11.13
C PRO A 53 -2.24 -21.97 -11.83
N GLY A 54 -2.77 -20.92 -11.20
CA GLY A 54 -3.81 -20.07 -11.78
C GLY A 54 -3.37 -19.23 -12.98
N LEU A 55 -2.07 -19.14 -13.27
CA LEU A 55 -1.53 -18.44 -14.45
C LEU A 55 -1.38 -19.35 -15.67
N GLU A 56 -1.61 -20.66 -15.51
CA GLU A 56 -1.54 -21.64 -16.59
C GLU A 56 -2.94 -22.11 -17.00
N ARG A 57 -3.05 -23.31 -17.57
CA ARG A 57 -4.33 -23.94 -17.89
C ARG A 57 -4.92 -24.53 -16.62
N VAL A 58 -6.13 -24.09 -16.29
CA VAL A 58 -6.86 -24.54 -15.09
C VAL A 58 -8.12 -25.29 -15.54
N PRO A 59 -8.44 -26.45 -14.96
CA PRO A 59 -9.69 -27.15 -15.20
C PRO A 59 -10.91 -26.28 -14.86
N VAL A 60 -12.00 -26.49 -15.61
CA VAL A 60 -13.28 -25.85 -15.30
C VAL A 60 -13.78 -26.36 -13.94
N ASP A 61 -14.35 -25.45 -13.14
CA ASP A 61 -14.90 -25.70 -11.80
C ASP A 61 -13.91 -26.13 -10.70
N GLU A 62 -12.61 -25.98 -10.92
CA GLU A 62 -11.59 -26.14 -9.87
C GLU A 62 -11.05 -24.80 -9.35
N LEU A 63 -10.91 -24.69 -8.02
CA LEU A 63 -10.29 -23.54 -7.38
C LEU A 63 -8.78 -23.56 -7.63
N THR A 64 -8.23 -22.40 -7.97
CA THR A 64 -6.79 -22.22 -8.19
C THR A 64 -6.29 -20.96 -7.49
N GLU A 65 -4.97 -20.84 -7.38
CA GLU A 65 -4.30 -19.73 -6.70
C GLU A 65 -3.35 -18.99 -7.65
N ILE A 66 -3.34 -17.66 -7.53
CA ILE A 66 -2.33 -16.78 -8.11
C ILE A 66 -1.70 -15.99 -6.96
N LYS A 67 -0.37 -16.04 -6.86
CA LYS A 67 0.43 -15.30 -5.91
C LYS A 67 1.05 -14.11 -6.60
N ILE A 68 0.71 -12.91 -6.15
CA ILE A 68 1.32 -11.66 -6.59
C ILE A 68 2.42 -11.31 -5.58
N GLN A 69 3.66 -11.20 -6.05
CA GLN A 69 4.81 -10.76 -5.28
C GLN A 69 5.22 -9.38 -5.79
N THR A 70 5.07 -8.38 -4.94
CA THR A 70 5.61 -7.05 -5.18
C THR A 70 6.78 -6.86 -4.24
N ASN A 71 7.98 -6.64 -4.77
CA ASN A 71 9.18 -6.37 -3.96
C ASN A 71 9.14 -5.01 -3.23
N GLY A 72 8.04 -4.25 -3.39
CA GLY A 72 7.74 -3.09 -2.60
C GLY A 72 7.22 -3.49 -1.24
N LEU A 73 7.93 -3.06 -0.21
CA LEU A 73 7.47 -3.04 1.16
C LEU A 73 6.18 -2.19 1.21
N LEU A 74 5.04 -2.79 0.91
CA LEU A 74 3.75 -2.26 1.35
C LEU A 74 3.68 -2.56 2.83
N ASP A 75 4.48 -1.85 3.61
CA ASP A 75 4.19 -1.67 5.02
C ASP A 75 2.91 -0.85 5.05
N PHE A 76 1.78 -1.55 4.99
CA PHE A 76 0.52 -1.06 5.52
C PHE A 76 0.74 -0.89 7.03
N PHE A 77 1.41 0.20 7.40
CA PHE A 77 1.38 0.70 8.75
C PHE A 77 -0.08 1.03 9.03
N TRP A 78 -0.77 0.11 9.68
CA TRP A 78 -1.95 0.43 10.48
C TRP A 78 -1.47 1.44 11.52
N ILE A 79 -1.55 2.73 11.20
CA ILE A 79 -1.32 3.80 12.17
C ILE A 79 -2.57 3.80 13.05
N PHE A 80 -2.42 3.26 14.27
CA PHE A 80 -3.43 3.33 15.34
C PHE A 80 -3.68 4.79 15.75
#